data_AF-A0A542AXW9-F1
#
_entry.id   AF-A0A542AXW9-F1
#
_cell.length_a   1.000
_cell.length_b   1.000
_cell.length_c   1.000
_cell.angle_alpha   90.00
_cell.angle_beta   90.00
_cell.angle_gamma   90.00
#
_symmetry.space_group_name_H-M   'P 1'
#
loop_
_entity.id
_entity.type
_entity.pdbx_description
1 polymer ?
#
loop_
_entity_poly.entity_id
_entity_poly.type
_entity_poly.pdbx_seq_one_letter_code
_entity_poly.pdbx_strand_id
1 'polypeptide(L)'
;MRILLYTLILSTLALNFNLCDCFPLNARTIEKLKEKSDLIAIGFPTEIIASENNYEEDIVVFQIDSLIKGKNLNSRTILINQNQAGNCANYFELCEQYVITGEKVQNVKQTYRMGQNSHSRNLEDLVLENYMISTDGCRTFKLNSSLAETFLD
;
A
#
# COMPACT_ATOMS: atom_id res chain seq x y z
N MET A 1 11.92 58.80 10.95
CA MET A 1 11.09 58.54 9.75
C MET A 1 11.92 57.75 8.74
N ARG A 2 11.72 56.42 8.69
CA ARG A 2 12.17 55.44 7.67
C ARG A 2 11.57 54.09 8.14
N ILE A 3 10.30 53.84 7.79
CA ILE A 3 9.89 52.88 6.73
C ILE A 3 10.40 51.47 7.11
N LEU A 4 9.63 50.63 7.82
CA LEU A 4 8.42 49.92 7.37
C LEU A 4 8.72 49.05 6.14
N LEU A 5 9.31 47.86 6.36
CA LEU A 5 9.14 46.66 5.53
C LEU A 5 10.05 45.56 6.06
N TYR A 6 9.52 44.57 6.78
CA TYR A 6 10.00 43.17 6.75
C TYR A 6 8.92 42.26 7.36
N THR A 7 7.66 42.51 7.01
CA THR A 7 6.58 41.53 7.10
C THR A 7 6.60 40.71 5.82
N LEU A 8 7.50 39.74 5.75
CA LEU A 8 7.43 38.66 4.77
C LEU A 8 7.99 37.37 5.40
N ILE A 9 7.44 37.01 6.56
CA ILE A 9 7.47 35.62 6.99
C ILE A 9 6.47 34.92 6.07
N LEU A 10 7.00 34.42 4.96
CA LEU A 10 6.33 33.50 4.05
C LEU A 10 5.72 32.38 4.90
N SER A 11 4.42 32.46 5.07
CA SER A 11 3.57 31.32 5.40
C SER A 11 3.60 30.36 4.21
N THR A 12 4.70 29.63 4.02
CA THR A 12 4.68 28.37 3.28
C THR A 12 4.36 27.27 4.28
N LEU A 13 3.15 27.33 4.84
CA LEU A 13 2.55 26.12 5.40
C LEU A 13 2.35 25.18 4.22
N ALA A 14 3.10 24.10 4.26
CA ALA A 14 3.11 23.03 3.29
C ALA A 14 1.69 22.68 2.87
N LEU A 15 1.40 22.88 1.57
CA LEU A 15 0.27 22.25 0.93
C LEU A 15 0.55 20.75 0.92
N ASN A 16 0.10 20.04 1.97
CA ASN A 16 0.10 18.58 2.02
C ASN A 16 -0.94 18.06 1.03
N PHE A 17 -0.59 18.02 -0.26
CA PHE A 17 -1.38 17.37 -1.29
C PHE A 17 -1.13 15.87 -1.30
N ASN A 18 -1.53 15.19 -0.23
CA ASN A 18 -1.90 13.78 -0.30
C ASN A 18 -3.36 13.69 0.14
N LEU A 19 -4.27 14.04 -0.77
CA LEU A 19 -5.72 13.98 -0.56
C LEU A 19 -6.22 12.53 -0.68
N CYS A 20 -5.58 11.61 0.04
CA CYS A 20 -6.23 10.35 0.32
C CYS A 20 -7.14 10.60 1.53
N ASP A 21 -8.41 10.88 1.27
CA ASP A 21 -9.41 11.04 2.33
C ASP A 21 -9.78 9.65 2.87
N CYS A 22 -8.95 9.17 3.79
CA CYS A 22 -9.26 7.94 4.51
C CYS A 22 -10.55 8.17 5.30
N PHE A 23 -11.46 7.20 5.25
CA PHE A 23 -12.59 7.19 6.16
C PHE A 23 -12.09 7.25 7.62
N PRO A 24 -12.86 7.82 8.55
CA PRO A 24 -12.43 7.95 9.94
C PRO A 24 -12.05 6.59 10.52
N LEU A 25 -10.80 6.41 10.93
CA LEU A 25 -10.29 5.16 11.51
C LEU A 25 -10.75 5.08 12.98
N ASN A 26 -11.83 4.33 13.20
CA ASN A 26 -12.40 4.04 14.52
C ASN A 26 -12.81 2.56 14.58
N ALA A 27 -13.12 2.06 15.77
CA ALA A 27 -13.44 0.64 15.97
C ALA A 27 -14.48 0.10 14.97
N ARG A 28 -15.54 0.88 14.67
CA ARG A 28 -16.59 0.46 13.74
C ARG A 28 -16.10 0.37 12.29
N THR A 29 -15.26 1.30 11.84
CA THR A 29 -14.73 1.27 10.47
C THR A 29 -13.64 0.23 10.30
N ILE A 30 -12.81 0.03 11.32
CA ILE A 30 -11.79 -1.02 11.35
C ILE A 30 -12.44 -2.41 11.32
N GLU A 31 -13.49 -2.66 12.11
CA GLU A 31 -14.24 -3.92 12.04
C GLU A 31 -14.80 -4.18 10.63
N LYS A 32 -15.35 -3.15 9.98
CA LYS A 32 -15.82 -3.26 8.59
C LYS A 32 -14.69 -3.54 7.59
N LEU A 33 -13.50 -2.96 7.79
CA LEU A 33 -12.33 -3.27 6.97
C LEU A 33 -11.88 -4.71 7.20
N LYS A 34 -11.79 -5.14 8.46
CA LYS A 34 -11.44 -6.51 8.83
C LYS A 34 -12.42 -7.48 8.18
N GLU A 35 -13.72 -7.20 8.19
CA GLU A 35 -14.77 -8.01 7.56
C GLU A 35 -14.60 -8.11 6.04
N LYS A 36 -14.43 -6.97 5.36
CA LYS A 36 -14.34 -6.89 3.90
C LYS A 36 -13.04 -7.41 3.31
N SER A 37 -11.96 -7.42 4.09
CA SER A 37 -10.64 -7.77 3.57
C SER A 37 -10.49 -9.27 3.40
N ASP A 38 -9.95 -9.70 2.27
CA ASP A 38 -9.65 -11.11 2.03
C ASP A 38 -8.36 -11.55 2.76
N LEU A 39 -7.48 -10.59 3.05
CA LEU A 39 -6.22 -10.82 3.74
C LEU A 39 -5.93 -9.70 4.75
N ILE A 40 -5.44 -10.09 5.93
CA ILE A 40 -4.82 -9.22 6.94
C ILE A 40 -3.53 -9.92 7.38
N ALA A 41 -2.40 -9.24 7.26
CA ALA A 41 -1.09 -9.80 7.58
C ALA A 41 -0.15 -8.76 8.19
N ILE A 42 0.84 -9.26 8.91
CA ILE A 42 2.01 -8.53 9.39
C ILE A 42 3.21 -9.00 8.57
N GLY A 43 4.05 -8.08 8.14
CA GLY A 43 5.27 -8.40 7.41
C GLY A 43 6.00 -7.16 6.96
N PHE A 44 6.84 -7.30 5.94
CA PHE A 44 7.65 -6.20 5.42
C PHE A 44 7.85 -6.30 3.90
N PRO A 45 7.98 -5.16 3.21
CA PRO A 45 8.33 -5.14 1.79
C PRO A 45 9.81 -5.52 1.60
N THR A 46 10.06 -6.44 0.66
CA THR A 46 11.41 -6.90 0.30
C THR A 46 11.89 -6.27 -1.00
N GLU A 47 10.97 -5.92 -1.89
CA GLU A 47 11.27 -5.35 -3.20
C GLU A 47 10.09 -4.49 -3.67
N ILE A 48 10.39 -3.41 -4.39
CA ILE A 48 9.41 -2.57 -5.08
C ILE A 48 9.77 -2.62 -6.56
N ILE A 49 8.88 -3.24 -7.34
CA ILE A 49 9.02 -3.34 -8.80
C ILE A 49 8.27 -2.13 -9.36
N ALA A 50 9.06 -1.11 -9.72
CA ALA A 50 8.54 0.12 -10.27
C ALA A 50 7.86 -0.15 -11.61
N SER A 51 6.71 0.48 -11.81
CA SER A 51 6.05 0.55 -13.09
C SER A 51 6.93 1.28 -14.14
N GLU A 52 6.80 0.89 -15.41
CA GLU A 52 7.47 1.58 -16.53
C GLU A 52 6.85 2.96 -16.82
N ASN A 53 5.61 3.22 -16.39
CA ASN A 53 4.91 4.47 -16.64
C ASN A 53 4.04 4.94 -15.45
N ASN A 54 3.79 6.25 -15.39
CA ASN A 54 3.03 6.87 -14.29
C ASN A 54 1.52 6.50 -14.27
N TYR A 55 1.04 5.67 -15.19
CA TYR A 55 -0.35 5.20 -15.25
C TYR A 55 -0.52 3.76 -14.77
N GLU A 56 0.59 3.06 -14.55
CA GLU A 56 0.64 1.69 -14.05
C GLU A 56 1.05 1.69 -12.57
N GLU A 57 0.61 0.65 -11.87
CA GLU A 57 0.79 0.52 -10.43
C GLU A 57 2.12 -0.18 -10.11
N ASP A 58 2.87 0.35 -9.15
CA ASP A 58 4.04 -0.33 -8.62
C ASP A 58 3.61 -1.63 -7.93
N ILE A 59 4.39 -2.70 -8.13
CA ILE A 59 4.17 -3.98 -7.46
C ILE A 59 5.13 -4.09 -6.29
N VAL A 60 4.60 -4.28 -5.10
CA VAL A 60 5.41 -4.49 -3.89
C VAL A 60 5.45 -5.98 -3.58
N VAL A 61 6.66 -6.54 -3.54
CA VAL A 61 6.89 -7.90 -3.04
C VAL A 61 6.96 -7.82 -1.52
N PHE A 62 6.05 -8.53 -0.86
CA PHE A 62 5.84 -8.41 0.58
C PHE A 62 5.99 -9.77 1.25
N GLN A 63 6.89 -9.84 2.23
CA GLN A 63 7.15 -11.02 3.03
C GLN A 63 6.28 -11.01 4.28
N ILE A 64 5.46 -12.03 4.47
CA ILE A 64 4.58 -12.20 5.62
C ILE A 64 5.33 -12.89 6.76
N ASP A 65 5.31 -12.24 7.92
CA ASP A 65 5.75 -12.78 9.20
C ASP A 65 4.60 -13.51 9.90
N SER A 66 3.40 -12.88 9.90
CA SER A 66 2.21 -13.39 10.57
C SER A 66 0.95 -13.15 9.73
N LEU A 67 0.11 -14.18 9.58
CA LEU A 67 -1.18 -14.10 8.90
C LEU A 67 -2.30 -14.02 9.94
N ILE A 68 -3.02 -12.89 9.97
CA ILE A 68 -4.15 -12.65 10.90
C ILE A 68 -5.46 -13.15 10.28
N LYS A 69 -5.68 -12.83 9.00
CA LYS A 69 -6.84 -13.26 8.20
C LYS A 69 -6.40 -13.61 6.80
N GLY A 70 -6.96 -14.68 6.24
CA GLY A 70 -6.73 -15.07 4.84
C GLY A 70 -6.67 -16.58 4.70
N LYS A 71 -6.62 -17.05 3.45
CA LYS A 71 -6.36 -18.48 3.19
C LYS A 71 -4.90 -18.79 3.52
N ASN A 72 -4.63 -20.03 3.91
CA ASN A 72 -3.27 -20.49 4.06
C ASN A 72 -2.55 -20.35 2.72
N LEU A 73 -1.51 -19.53 2.69
CA LEU A 73 -0.76 -19.22 1.49
C LEU A 73 0.33 -20.26 1.33
N ASN A 74 0.49 -20.81 0.13
CA ASN A 74 1.55 -21.79 -0.15
C ASN A 74 2.95 -21.17 0.03
N SER A 75 3.05 -19.86 -0.19
CA SER A 75 4.24 -19.03 0.03
C SER A 75 3.95 -18.02 1.14
N ARG A 76 4.96 -17.69 1.94
CA ARG A 76 4.89 -16.53 2.85
C ARG A 76 5.12 -15.20 2.13
N THR A 77 5.26 -15.22 0.81
CA THR A 77 5.37 -14.02 -0.01
C THR A 77 4.03 -13.73 -0.69
N ILE A 78 3.65 -12.45 -0.71
CA ILE A 78 2.51 -11.95 -1.49
C ILE A 78 2.96 -10.78 -2.36
N LEU A 79 2.12 -10.47 -3.34
CA LEU A 79 2.26 -9.26 -4.15
C LEU A 79 1.19 -8.26 -3.75
N ILE A 80 1.59 -7.01 -3.64
CA ILE A 80 0.68 -5.90 -3.38
C ILE A 80 0.65 -5.03 -4.62
N ASN A 81 -0.53 -4.92 -5.21
CA ASN A 81 -0.83 -3.97 -6.26
C ASN A 81 -1.36 -2.69 -5.62
N GLN A 82 -0.59 -1.60 -5.70
CA GLN A 82 -0.95 -0.35 -5.05
C GLN A 82 -1.81 0.51 -5.97
N ASN A 83 -3.07 0.71 -5.60
CA ASN A 83 -3.95 1.57 -6.39
C ASN A 83 -3.46 3.02 -6.35
N GLN A 84 -2.92 3.52 -7.47
CA GLN A 84 -2.45 4.91 -7.58
C GLN A 84 -3.59 5.91 -7.84
N ALA A 85 -4.84 5.46 -7.98
CA ALA A 85 -5.96 6.36 -8.19
C ALA A 85 -6.07 7.39 -7.04
N GLY A 86 -5.80 8.66 -7.35
CA GLY A 86 -5.99 9.77 -6.42
C GLY A 86 -4.90 9.98 -5.36
N ASN A 87 -3.65 9.55 -5.60
CA ASN A 87 -2.51 9.67 -4.65
C ASN A 87 -2.69 8.85 -3.36
N CYS A 88 -3.50 7.78 -3.42
CA CYS A 88 -3.74 6.89 -2.28
C CYS A 88 -2.73 5.74 -2.17
N ALA A 89 -1.71 5.69 -3.03
CA ALA A 89 -0.63 4.73 -2.89
C ALA A 89 0.15 4.99 -1.60
N ASN A 90 0.48 3.91 -0.88
CA ASN A 90 1.33 4.02 0.30
C ASN A 90 2.80 4.09 -0.12
N TYR A 91 3.60 4.91 0.54
CA TYR A 91 5.06 4.85 0.37
C TYR A 91 5.62 3.78 1.31
N PHE A 92 6.02 2.64 0.73
CA PHE A 92 6.63 1.54 1.49
C PHE A 92 8.13 1.82 1.70
N GLU A 93 8.57 1.76 2.95
CA GLU A 93 9.98 1.71 3.29
C GLU A 93 10.42 0.23 3.34
N LEU A 94 11.47 -0.11 2.60
CA LEU A 94 12.00 -1.48 2.58
C LEU A 94 12.39 -1.94 3.98
N CYS A 95 12.11 -3.21 4.30
CA CYS A 95 12.38 -3.85 5.59
C CYS A 95 11.65 -3.27 6.81
N GLU A 96 10.84 -2.23 6.66
CA GLU A 96 9.96 -1.76 7.73
C GLU A 96 8.76 -2.70 7.90
N GLN A 97 8.30 -2.89 9.14
CA GLN A 97 7.16 -3.76 9.42
C GLN A 97 5.83 -3.02 9.31
N TYR A 98 4.87 -3.67 8.67
CA TYR A 98 3.53 -3.14 8.45
C TYR A 98 2.46 -4.16 8.82
N VAL A 99 1.32 -3.64 9.28
CA VAL A 99 0.03 -4.33 9.17
C VAL A 99 -0.59 -3.91 7.84
N ILE A 100 -0.91 -4.90 7.01
CA ILE A 100 -1.56 -4.68 5.72
C ILE A 100 -2.93 -5.38 5.72
N THR A 101 -3.90 -4.72 5.10
CA THR A 101 -5.21 -5.29 4.80
C THR A 101 -5.54 -5.10 3.33
N GLY A 102 -6.16 -6.09 2.68
CA GLY A 102 -6.41 -6.02 1.24
C GLY A 102 -7.42 -7.01 0.72
N GLU A 103 -7.87 -6.75 -0.49
CA GLU A 103 -8.80 -7.60 -1.25
C GLU A 103 -8.02 -8.38 -2.30
N LYS A 104 -8.41 -9.63 -2.55
CA LYS A 104 -7.74 -10.49 -3.53
C LYS A 104 -7.98 -9.98 -4.94
N VAL A 105 -6.92 -9.86 -5.72
CA VAL A 105 -7.04 -9.60 -7.16
C VAL A 105 -7.45 -10.89 -7.87
N GLN A 106 -8.67 -10.96 -8.39
CA GLN A 106 -9.19 -12.18 -9.03
C GLN A 106 -8.71 -12.37 -10.48
N ASN A 107 -8.44 -11.27 -11.21
CA ASN A 107 -8.14 -11.27 -12.65
C ASN A 107 -6.78 -10.65 -12.98
N VAL A 108 -5.74 -11.27 -12.46
CA VAL A 108 -4.34 -10.80 -12.55
C VAL A 108 -3.84 -10.65 -14.02
N LYS A 109 -4.38 -11.44 -14.96
CA LYS A 109 -4.06 -11.38 -16.40
C LYS A 109 -4.44 -10.07 -17.10
N GLN A 110 -5.32 -9.24 -16.53
CA GLN A 110 -5.68 -7.94 -17.13
C GLN A 110 -4.71 -6.83 -16.71
N THR A 111 -4.17 -6.88 -15.49
CA THR A 111 -3.19 -5.90 -15.00
C THR A 111 -1.88 -5.98 -15.78
N TYR A 112 -1.48 -7.19 -16.18
CA TYR A 112 -0.23 -7.45 -16.90
C TYR A 112 -0.23 -7.02 -18.38
N ARG A 113 -1.41 -6.75 -18.96
CA ARG A 113 -1.54 -6.47 -20.41
C ARG A 113 -1.04 -5.09 -20.84
N MET A 114 -0.59 -4.24 -19.92
CA MET A 114 -0.19 -2.86 -20.23
C MET A 114 1.33 -2.64 -20.34
N GLY A 115 2.18 -3.50 -19.76
CA GLY A 115 3.64 -3.38 -19.83
C GLY A 115 4.32 -4.49 -20.63
N GLN A 116 4.52 -4.31 -21.94
CA GLN A 116 5.38 -5.20 -22.72
C GLN A 116 6.76 -4.55 -22.94
N ASN A 117 7.79 -5.07 -22.26
CA ASN A 117 9.13 -5.32 -22.80
C ASN A 117 10.00 -6.22 -21.89
N SER A 118 11.16 -6.63 -22.43
CA SER A 118 12.02 -7.81 -22.17
C SER A 118 12.43 -8.27 -20.75
N HIS A 119 11.97 -7.66 -19.65
CA HIS A 119 12.10 -8.20 -18.27
C HIS A 119 10.91 -9.09 -17.83
N SER A 120 9.97 -9.29 -18.74
CA SER A 120 8.63 -9.83 -18.52
C SER A 120 8.52 -11.30 -18.05
N ARG A 121 9.53 -12.17 -18.22
CA ARG A 121 9.36 -13.57 -17.79
C ARG A 121 9.35 -13.76 -16.27
N ASN A 122 10.27 -13.09 -15.57
CA ASN A 122 10.38 -13.27 -14.11
C ASN A 122 9.18 -12.67 -13.36
N LEU A 123 8.61 -11.57 -13.85
CA LEU A 123 7.45 -10.94 -13.21
C LEU A 123 6.17 -11.73 -13.47
N GLU A 124 5.98 -12.29 -14.68
CA GLU A 124 4.82 -13.14 -14.97
C GLU A 124 4.81 -14.38 -14.07
N ASP A 125 5.95 -15.05 -13.93
CA ASP A 125 6.09 -16.20 -13.03
C ASP A 125 5.83 -15.81 -11.57
N LEU A 126 6.42 -14.71 -11.10
CA LEU A 126 6.19 -14.19 -9.75
C LEU A 126 4.70 -13.94 -9.49
N VAL A 127 4.00 -13.36 -10.47
CA VAL A 127 2.59 -13.00 -10.40
C VAL A 127 1.67 -14.23 -10.46
N LEU A 128 2.04 -15.27 -11.21
CA LEU A 128 1.29 -16.53 -11.30
C LEU A 128 1.48 -17.40 -10.05
N GLU A 129 2.66 -17.35 -9.43
CA GLU A 129 3.02 -18.17 -8.28
C GLU A 129 2.57 -17.58 -6.94
N ASN A 130 2.41 -16.26 -6.85
CA ASN A 130 2.13 -15.58 -5.60
C ASN A 130 0.70 -15.04 -5.51
N TYR A 131 0.22 -14.97 -4.26
CA TYR A 131 -1.08 -14.38 -3.97
C TYR A 131 -1.00 -12.86 -4.09
N MET A 132 -1.85 -12.26 -4.93
CA MET A 132 -1.89 -10.82 -5.13
C MET A 132 -3.08 -10.18 -4.43
N ILE A 133 -2.83 -9.09 -3.71
CA ILE A 133 -3.85 -8.24 -3.12
C ILE A 133 -3.82 -6.84 -3.72
N SER A 134 -4.96 -6.15 -3.69
CA SER A 134 -5.03 -4.71 -3.86
C SER A 134 -5.15 -4.04 -2.48
N THR A 135 -4.35 -3.01 -2.25
CA THR A 135 -4.39 -2.18 -1.04
C THR A 135 -4.09 -0.72 -1.35
N ASP A 136 -4.25 0.13 -0.35
CA ASP A 136 -4.01 1.58 -0.39
C ASP A 136 -3.42 2.07 0.94
N GLY A 137 -3.12 3.37 1.03
CA GLY A 137 -2.58 4.03 2.23
C GLY A 137 -3.53 4.06 3.41
N CYS A 138 -4.83 3.87 3.21
CA CYS A 138 -5.82 3.77 4.28
C CYS A 138 -5.98 2.34 4.83
N ARG A 139 -5.23 1.40 4.26
CA ARG A 139 -5.26 -0.03 4.58
C ARG A 139 -3.88 -0.60 4.92
N THR A 140 -2.87 0.27 5.01
CA THR A 140 -1.49 -0.09 5.32
C THR A 140 -0.97 0.80 6.42
N PHE A 141 -0.49 0.20 7.51
CA PHE A 141 -0.03 0.93 8.68
C PHE A 141 1.32 0.40 9.14
N LYS A 142 2.27 1.28 9.46
CA LYS A 142 3.50 0.85 10.13
C LYS A 142 3.13 0.16 11.44
N LEU A 143 3.78 -0.96 11.76
CA LEU A 143 3.42 -1.81 12.89
C LEU A 143 3.50 -1.06 14.24
N ASN A 144 4.40 -0.09 14.35
CA ASN A 144 4.59 0.75 15.54
C ASN A 144 3.61 1.94 15.65
N SER A 145 2.63 2.04 14.74
CA SER A 145 1.63 3.11 14.79
C SER A 145 0.45 2.72 15.67
N SER A 146 -0.18 3.71 16.32
CA SER A 146 -1.40 3.49 17.11
C SER A 146 -2.57 2.94 16.28
N LEU A 147 -2.53 3.11 14.96
CA LEU A 147 -3.52 2.55 14.05
C LEU A 147 -3.33 1.04 13.86
N ALA A 148 -2.08 0.56 13.79
CA ALA A 148 -1.79 -0.86 13.68
C ALA A 148 -2.32 -1.63 14.90
N GLU A 149 -2.19 -1.09 16.11
CA GLU A 149 -2.69 -1.70 17.36
C GLU A 149 -4.17 -2.12 17.25
N THR A 150 -4.99 -1.27 16.63
CA THR A 150 -6.43 -1.55 16.47
C THR A 150 -6.77 -2.74 15.56
N PHE A 151 -5.81 -3.19 14.74
CA PHE A 151 -5.94 -4.40 13.93
C PHE A 151 -5.49 -5.67 14.66
N LEU A 152 -4.70 -5.51 15.72
CA LEU A 152 -4.11 -6.61 16.50
C LEU A 152 -4.93 -6.98 17.73
N ASP A 153 -5.75 -6.06 18.23
CA ASP A 153 -6.81 -6.30 19.21
C ASP A 153 -7.99 -7.09 18.62
#